data_AF-A0A0S4FPR6-F1
#
_entry.id   AF-A0A0S4FPR6-F1
#
_cell.length_a   1.000
_cell.length_b   1.000
_cell.length_c   1.000
_cell.angle_alpha   90.00
_cell.angle_beta   90.00
_cell.angle_gamma   90.00
#
_symmetry.space_group_name_H-M   'P 1'
#
loop_
_entity.id
_entity.type
_entity.pdbx_description
1 polymer ?
#
loop_
_entity_poly.entity_id
_entity_poly.type
_entity_poly.pdbx_seq_one_letter_code
_entity_poly.pdbx_strand_id
1 'polypeptide(L)' 'MITIKVINIREIDYNTAKKEILDYYQSNSESYDYQVADDLQLDYEFVCQILEDLEAEGHLGSIK' A
#
# COMPACT_ATOMS: atom_id res chain seq x y z
N MET A 1 -14.14 17.46 -17.94
CA MET A 1 -13.99 17.98 -16.57
C MET A 1 -12.81 17.24 -15.94
N ILE A 2 -11.85 17.95 -15.36
CA ILE A 2 -10.74 17.32 -14.62
C ILE A 2 -11.15 17.33 -13.15
N THR A 3 -11.22 16.15 -12.54
CA THR A 3 -11.53 16.00 -11.12
C THR A 3 -10.20 15.88 -10.37
N ILE A 4 -9.93 16.85 -9.50
CA ILE A 4 -8.75 16.81 -8.62
C ILE A 4 -9.19 16.18 -7.31
N LYS A 5 -8.65 15.00 -6.99
CA LYS A 5 -8.85 14.32 -5.70
C LYS A 5 -7.71 14.72 -4.77
N VAL A 6 -8.02 15.44 -3.70
CA VAL A 6 -7.05 15.75 -2.64
C VAL A 6 -7.18 14.68 -1.58
N ILE A 7 -6.07 13.98 -1.29
CA ILE A 7 -6.01 12.89 -0.33
C ILE A 7 -5.10 13.37 0.82
N ASN A 8 -5.59 13.28 2.05
CA ASN A 8 -4.76 13.58 3.22
C ASN A 8 -4.01 12.31 3.62
N ILE A 9 -2.68 12.37 3.64
CA ILE A 9 -1.84 11.28 4.11
C ILE A 9 -1.87 11.27 5.64
N ARG A 10 -2.13 10.12 6.25
CA ARG A 10 -2.07 9.96 7.71
C ARG A 10 -0.67 9.54 8.15
N GLU A 11 -0.22 10.04 9.29
CA GLU A 11 0.96 9.50 9.98
C GLU A 11 0.57 8.21 10.70
N ILE A 12 1.21 7.11 10.32
CA ILE A 12 0.99 5.78 10.88
C ILE A 12 2.34 5.11 11.14
N ASP A 13 2.40 4.24 12.15
CA ASP A 13 3.59 3.45 12.42
C ASP A 13 3.85 2.45 11.28
N TYR A 14 5.13 2.27 10.94
CA TYR A 14 5.56 1.35 9.88
C TYR A 14 5.02 -0.08 10.05
N ASN A 15 5.03 -0.63 11.28
CA ASN A 15 4.51 -1.99 11.50
C ASN A 15 3.00 -2.06 11.29
N THR A 16 2.29 -0.98 11.65
CA THR A 16 0.84 -0.90 11.46
C THR A 16 0.50 -0.79 9.98
N ALA A 17 1.19 0.08 9.25
CA ALA A 17 1.02 0.22 7.80
C ALA A 17 1.34 -1.08 7.05
N LYS A 18 2.42 -1.75 7.42
CA LYS A 18 2.81 -3.04 6.84
C LYS A 18 1.74 -4.10 7.01
N LYS A 19 1.13 -4.17 8.20
CA LYS A 19 0.01 -5.09 8.45
C LYS A 19 -1.22 -4.73 7.63
N GLU A 20 -1.59 -3.46 7.58
CA GLU A 20 -2.76 -3.01 6.80
C GLU A 20 -2.59 -3.26 5.30
N ILE A 21 -1.40 -2.99 4.75
CA ILE A 21 -1.08 -3.28 3.34
C ILE A 21 -1.16 -4.79 3.09
N LEU A 22 -0.59 -5.61 3.97
CA LEU A 22 -0.64 -7.06 3.82
C LEU A 22 -2.08 -7.61 3.89
N ASP A 23 -2.88 -7.14 4.85
CA ASP A 23 -4.31 -7.50 4.98
C ASP A 23 -5.11 -7.04 3.74
N TYR A 24 -4.74 -5.90 3.15
CA TYR A 24 -5.33 -5.37 1.92
C TYR A 24 -5.05 -6.28 0.71
N TYR A 25 -3.78 -6.66 0.47
CA TYR A 25 -3.43 -7.58 -0.63
C TYR A 25 -3.96 -9.00 -0.41
N GLN A 26 -4.11 -9.45 0.83
CA GLN A 26 -4.77 -10.72 1.13
C GLN A 26 -6.27 -10.70 0.76
N SER A 27 -6.93 -9.57 0.94
CA SER A 27 -8.35 -9.40 0.62
C SER A 27 -8.58 -9.07 -0.86
N ASN A 28 -7.64 -8.37 -1.50
CA ASN A 28 -7.69 -7.94 -2.89
C ASN A 28 -6.38 -8.26 -3.60
N SER A 29 -6.26 -9.48 -4.14
CA SER A 29 -5.05 -9.98 -4.79
C SER A 29 -4.69 -9.29 -6.11
N GLU A 30 -5.57 -8.46 -6.67
CA GLU A 30 -5.38 -7.77 -7.97
C GLU A 30 -5.37 -6.23 -7.84
N SER A 31 -5.06 -5.70 -6.66
CA SER A 31 -4.96 -4.26 -6.48
C SER A 31 -3.60 -3.70 -6.91
N TYR A 32 -3.63 -2.55 -7.56
CA TYR A 32 -2.43 -1.79 -7.87
C TYR A 32 -1.96 -0.98 -6.67
N ASP A 33 -0.65 -0.81 -6.53
CA ASP A 33 -0.02 -0.12 -5.38
C ASP A 33 -0.54 1.31 -5.17
N TYR A 34 -0.88 2.01 -6.26
CA TYR A 34 -1.46 3.36 -6.17
C TYR A 34 -2.88 3.37 -5.59
N GLN A 35 -3.65 2.29 -5.78
CA GLN A 35 -4.98 2.14 -5.18
C GLN A 35 -4.83 1.89 -3.69
N VAL A 36 -3.85 1.07 -3.30
CA VAL A 36 -3.54 0.81 -1.89
C VAL A 36 -3.14 2.09 -1.17
N ALA A 37 -2.28 2.92 -1.78
CA ALA A 37 -1.89 4.21 -1.24
C ALA A 37 -3.09 5.17 -1.08
N ASP A 38 -3.98 5.23 -2.08
CA ASP A 38 -5.17 6.09 -2.04
C ASP A 38 -6.20 5.61 -1.01
N ASP A 39 -6.50 4.31 -0.97
CA ASP A 39 -7.51 3.73 -0.09
C ASP A 39 -7.05 3.68 1.38
N LEU A 40 -5.78 3.36 1.62
CA LEU A 40 -5.19 3.39 2.97
C LEU A 40 -4.76 4.80 3.40
N GLN A 41 -4.88 5.78 2.50
CA GLN A 41 -4.45 7.16 2.67
C GLN A 41 -2.99 7.26 3.14
N LEU A 42 -2.14 6.46 2.50
CA LEU A 42 -0.71 6.38 2.75
C LEU A 42 0.04 7.07 1.62
N ASP A 43 1.26 7.51 1.96
CA ASP A 43 2.17 7.99 0.94
C ASP A 43 2.54 6.85 -0.02
N TYR A 44 2.54 7.12 -1.32
CA TYR A 44 2.82 6.10 -2.33
C TYR A 44 4.24 5.55 -2.23
N GLU A 45 5.25 6.40 -1.98
CA GLU A 45 6.63 5.94 -1.79
C GLU A 45 6.72 5.07 -0.53
N PHE A 46 5.97 5.41 0.52
CA PHE A 46 5.90 4.61 1.74
C PHE A 46 5.29 3.22 1.51
N VAL A 47 4.22 3.14 0.69
CA VAL A 47 3.62 1.86 0.31
C VAL A 47 4.62 1.02 -0.51
N CYS A 48 5.28 1.61 -1.51
CA CYS A 48 6.30 0.92 -2.30
C CYS A 48 7.43 0.38 -1.43
N GLN A 49 7.94 1.18 -0.48
CA GLN A 49 8.99 0.74 0.44
C GLN A 49 8.55 -0.49 1.26
N ILE A 50 7.33 -0.46 1.80
CA ILE A 50 6.78 -1.59 2.57
C ILE A 50 6.61 -2.84 1.69
N LEU A 51 6.17 -2.68 0.45
CA LEU A 51 6.01 -3.78 -0.50
C LEU A 51 7.35 -4.40 -0.87
N GLU A 52 8.38 -3.58 -1.12
CA GLU A 52 9.75 -4.05 -1.34
C GLU A 52 10.27 -4.83 -0.13
N ASP A 53 10.04 -4.33 1.08
CA ASP A 53 10.45 -5.02 2.31
C ASP A 53 9.70 -6.35 2.48
N LEU A 54 8.40 -6.41 2.16
CA LEU A 54 7.60 -7.63 2.20
C LEU A 54 8.00 -8.64 1.10
N GLU A 55 8.39 -8.19 -0.08
CA GLU A 55 8.93 -9.02 -1.16
C GLU A 55 10.29 -9.59 -0.75
N ALA A 56 11.16 -8.76 -0.17
CA ALA A 56 12.48 -9.16 0.35
C ALA A 56 12.36 -10.19 1.49
N GLU A 57 11.34 -10.07 2.34
CA GLU A 57 11.03 -11.04 3.40
C GLU A 57 10.36 -12.32 2.86
N GLY A 58 10.00 -12.38 1.57
CA GLY A 58 9.35 -13.53 0.94
C GLY A 58 7.85 -13.66 1.26
N HIS A 59 7.24 -12.62 1.82
CA HIS A 59 5.80 -12.57 2.11
C HIS A 59 4.95 -12.25 0.87
N LEU A 60 5.51 -11.53 -0.09
CA LEU A 60 4.87 -11.15 -1.35
C LEU A 60 5.62 -11.80 -2.52
N GLY A 61 5.56 -13.13 -2.59
CA GLY A 61 6.14 -13.87 -3.71
C GLY A 61 5.39 -13.56 -5.02
N SER A 62 5.93 -12.62 -5.81
CA SER A 62 5.57 -12.41 -7.22
C SER A 62 4.06 -12.18 -7.48
N ILE A 63 3.49 -11.10 -6.94
CA ILE A 63 2.27 -10.55 -7.53
C ILE A 63 2.74 -9.62 -8.66
N LYS A 64 2.72 -10.16 -9.88
CA LYS A 64 2.98 -9.45 -11.14
C LYS A 64 1.70 -9.40 -11.96
#